data_AF-A0A9E2YW77-F1
#
_entry.id   AF-A0A9E2YW77-F1
#
_cell.length_a   1.000
_cell.length_b   1.000
_cell.length_c   1.000
_cell.angle_alpha   90.00
_cell.angle_beta   90.00
_cell.angle_gamma   90.00
#
_symmetry.space_group_name_H-M   'P 1'
#
loop_
_entity.id
_entity.type
_entity.pdbx_description
1 polymer ?
#
loop_
_entity_poly.entity_id
_entity_poly.type
_entity_poly.pdbx_seq_one_letter_code
_entity_poly.pdbx_strand_id
1 'polypeptide(L)' 'ALEDLGILVDRDDEGYMLQIFTKPVEDRPTVFFEIIQRKGSRSFGKGNFKALFEAIEREQALRGNL' A
#
# COMPACT_ATOMS: atom_id res chain seq x y z
N ALA A 1 -4.88 -13.96 -9.57
CA ALA A 1 -3.41 -14.02 -9.37
C ALA A 1 -2.88 -12.80 -8.61
N LEU A 2 -2.91 -11.58 -9.19
CA LEU A 2 -2.44 -10.38 -8.46
C LEU A 2 -3.34 -10.00 -7.27
N GLU A 3 -4.65 -10.12 -7.45
CA GLU A 3 -5.65 -9.88 -6.41
C GLU A 3 -5.48 -10.82 -5.21
N ASP A 4 -5.20 -12.11 -5.46
CA ASP A 4 -4.95 -13.11 -4.42
C ASP A 4 -3.73 -12.78 -3.55
N LEU A 5 -2.78 -12.02 -4.11
CA LEU A 5 -1.58 -11.56 -3.41
C LEU A 5 -1.79 -10.20 -2.72
N GLY A 6 -2.95 -9.57 -2.88
CA GLY A 6 -3.21 -8.22 -2.36
C GLY A 6 -2.41 -7.12 -3.07
N ILE A 7 -1.98 -7.37 -4.32
CA ILE A 7 -1.21 -6.38 -5.09
C ILE A 7 -2.17 -5.34 -5.68
N LEU A 8 -1.88 -4.08 -5.39
CA LEU A 8 -2.59 -2.92 -5.90
C LEU A 8 -2.02 -2.50 -7.26
N VAL A 9 -2.88 -2.08 -8.18
CA VAL A 9 -2.50 -1.69 -9.54
C VAL A 9 -2.90 -0.24 -9.77
N ASP A 10 -1.96 0.59 -10.22
CA ASP A 10 -2.25 1.95 -10.70
C ASP A 10 -1.64 2.16 -12.09
N ARG A 11 -2.22 3.09 -12.87
CA ARG A 11 -1.83 3.37 -14.26
C ARG A 11 -1.81 4.87 -14.53
N ASP A 12 -0.80 5.31 -15.28
CA ASP A 12 -0.72 6.66 -15.83
C ASP A 12 -0.53 6.59 -17.36
N ASP A 13 -0.36 7.76 -17.98
CA ASP A 13 -0.20 7.89 -19.44
C ASP A 13 1.11 7.23 -19.95
N GLU A 14 2.10 7.02 -19.08
CA GLU A 14 3.42 6.46 -19.43
C GLU A 14 3.55 4.97 -19.13
N GLY A 15 2.65 4.39 -18.31
CA GLY A 15 2.65 2.97 -18.02
C GLY A 15 1.84 2.59 -16.78
N TYR A 16 2.24 1.51 -16.10
CA TYR A 16 1.58 1.05 -14.86
C TYR A 16 2.58 0.79 -13.74
N MET A 17 2.05 0.72 -12.52
CA MET A 17 2.77 0.26 -11.35
C MET A 17 1.98 -0.78 -10.58
N LEU A 18 2.70 -1.66 -9.89
CA LEU A 18 2.19 -2.65 -8.96
C LEU A 18 2.76 -2.32 -7.59
N GLN A 19 1.91 -2.26 -6.57
CA GLN A 19 2.30 -1.92 -5.19
C GLN A 19 1.75 -2.97 -4.21
N ILE A 20 2.52 -3.26 -3.17
CA ILE A 20 2.07 -4.02 -2.02
C ILE A 20 2.75 -3.47 -0.76
N PHE A 21 2.00 -3.42 0.33
CA PHE A 21 2.47 -2.93 1.63
C PHE A 21 2.54 -4.08 2.63
N THR A 22 3.59 -4.11 3.43
CA THR A 22 3.68 -5.05 4.54
C THR A 22 2.84 -4.56 5.72
N LYS A 23 2.51 -5.49 6.63
CA LYS A 23 2.15 -5.10 8.00
C LYS A 23 3.34 -4.38 8.66
N PRO A 24 3.12 -3.67 9.78
CA PRO A 24 4.23 -3.13 10.56
C PRO A 24 5.24 -4.22 10.91
N VAL A 25 6.53 -3.91 10.82
CA VAL A 25 7.61 -4.88 11.06
C VAL A 25 8.07 -4.95 12.51
N GLU A 26 7.59 -4.01 13.33
CA GLU A 26 7.79 -3.97 14.77
C GLU A 26 6.43 -4.05 15.49
N ASP A 27 6.46 -4.35 16.79
CA ASP A 27 5.26 -4.36 17.63
C ASP A 27 4.57 -2.99 17.64
N ARG A 28 5.38 -1.92 17.63
CA ARG A 28 4.91 -0.55 17.46
C ARG A 28 4.61 -0.31 15.97
N PRO A 29 3.41 0.21 15.62
CA PRO A 29 2.98 0.37 14.24
C PRO A 29 3.57 1.64 13.60
N THR A 30 4.90 1.73 13.55
CA THR A 30 5.66 2.91 13.11
C THR A 30 6.37 2.68 11.79
N VAL A 31 6.85 1.47 11.52
CA VAL A 31 7.64 1.13 10.34
C VAL A 31 6.97 0.00 9.57
N PHE A 32 6.80 0.20 8.27
CA PHE A 32 6.36 -0.80 7.30
C PHE A 32 7.16 -0.64 6.02
N PHE A 33 7.09 -1.63 5.13
CA PHE A 33 7.72 -1.57 3.82
C PHE A 33 6.68 -1.49 2.70
N GLU A 34 7.04 -0.75 1.66
CA GLU A 34 6.37 -0.77 0.37
C GLU A 34 7.26 -1.50 -0.63
N ILE A 35 6.69 -2.43 -1.38
CA ILE A 35 7.33 -3.03 -2.55
C ILE A 35 6.59 -2.51 -3.78
N ILE A 36 7.34 -1.87 -4.68
CA ILE A 36 6.81 -1.27 -5.90
C ILE A 36 7.55 -1.78 -7.13
N GLN A 37 6.78 -2.20 -8.14
CA GLN A 37 7.28 -2.48 -9.48
C GLN A 37 6.69 -1.47 -10.46
N ARG A 38 7.55 -0.80 -11.22
CA ARG A 38 7.14 0.17 -12.25
C ARG A 38 7.45 -0.37 -13.63
N LYS A 39 6.50 -0.21 -14.55
CA LYS A 39 6.72 -0.38 -15.97
C LYS A 39 6.25 0.89 -16.69
N GLY A 40 7.17 1.82 -16.87
CA GLY A 40 6.92 3.13 -17.51
C GLY A 40 6.31 4.18 -16.57
N SER A 41 5.44 3.77 -15.63
CA SER A 41 4.75 4.71 -14.76
C SER A 41 5.70 5.57 -13.89
N ARG A 42 5.46 6.88 -13.92
CA ARG A 42 6.18 7.91 -13.16
C ARG A 42 5.33 8.54 -12.05
N SER A 43 4.04 8.21 -11.98
CA SER A 43 3.16 8.70 -10.93
C SER A 43 3.50 8.11 -9.56
N PHE A 44 2.86 8.59 -8.50
CA PHE A 44 3.13 8.15 -7.13
C PHE A 44 2.12 7.11 -6.59
N GLY A 45 1.11 6.72 -7.36
CA GLY A 45 0.12 5.77 -6.87
C GLY A 45 -0.86 6.39 -5.85
N LYS A 46 -1.38 7.60 -6.09
CA LYS A 46 -2.20 8.35 -5.11
C LYS A 46 -3.42 7.55 -4.61
N GLY A 47 -4.02 6.73 -5.48
CA GLY A 47 -5.16 5.89 -5.11
C GLY A 47 -4.78 4.82 -4.06
N ASN A 48 -3.60 4.23 -4.21
CA ASN A 48 -3.09 3.17 -3.34
C ASN A 48 -2.72 3.70 -1.95
N PHE A 49 -2.29 4.97 -1.87
CA PHE A 49 -2.01 5.63 -0.60
C PHE A 49 -3.25 5.79 0.29
N LYS A 50 -4.41 6.11 -0.29
CA LYS A 50 -5.65 6.22 0.49
C LYS A 50 -6.05 4.87 1.09
N ALA A 51 -6.00 3.80 0.28
CA ALA A 51 -6.32 2.45 0.73
C ALA A 51 -5.36 1.96 1.84
N LEU A 52 -4.07 2.34 1.76
CA LEU A 52 -3.10 2.08 2.81
C LEU A 52 -3.47 2.78 4.13
N PHE A 53 -3.77 4.08 4.08
CA PHE A 53 -4.15 4.83 5.29
C PHE A 53 -5.41 4.27 5.95
N GLU A 54 -6.45 3.95 5.17
CA GLU A 54 -7.67 3.32 5.69
C GLU A 54 -7.39 1.94 6.31
N ALA A 55 -6.47 1.16 5.75
CA ALA A 55 -6.06 -0.12 6.33
C ALA A 55 -5.32 0.06 7.66
N ILE A 56 -4.42 1.04 7.75
CA ILE A 56 -3.69 1.38 8.98
C ILE A 56 -4.64 1.89 10.06
N GLU A 57 -5.55 2.80 9.73
CA GLU A 57 -6.53 3.35 10.69
C GLU A 57 -7.44 2.25 11.26
N ARG A 58 -7.91 1.32 10.43
CA ARG A 58 -8.66 0.15 10.91
C ARG A 58 -7.84 -0.70 11.87
N GLU A 59 -6.55 -0.89 11.61
CA GLU A 59 -5.66 -1.65 12.49
C GLU A 59 -5.40 -0.92 13.82
N GLN A 60 -5.23 0.41 13.81
CA GLN A 60 -5.14 1.22 15.04
C GLN A 60 -6.44 1.15 15.85
N ALA A 61 -7.61 1.26 15.20
CA ALA A 61 -8.90 1.19 15.88
C ALA A 61 -9.10 -0.14 16.63
N LEU A 62 -8.65 -1.25 16.04
CA LEU A 62 -8.68 -2.58 16.67
C LEU A 62 -7.72 -2.70 17.87
N ARG A 63 -6.61 -1.94 17.87
CA ARG A 63 -5.62 -1.91 18.95
C ARG A 63 -6.00 -0.96 20.10
N GLY A 64 -7.06 -0.17 19.94
CA GLY A 64 -7.65 0.67 21.00
C GLY A 64 -6.90 1.98 21.27
N ASN A 65 -6.16 2.49 20.30
CA ASN A 65 -5.30 3.69 20.42
C ASN A 65 -5.70 4.83 19.46
N LEU A 66 -6.99 5.00 19.20
CA LEU A 66 -7.58 6.15 18.49
C LEU A 66 -8.31 7.08 19.46
#